data_AF-A0A0U2UGL4-F1
#
_entry.id   AF-A0A0U2UGL4-F1
#
_cell.length_a   1.000
_cell.length_b   1.000
_cell.length_c   1.000
_cell.angle_alpha   90.00
_cell.angle_beta   90.00
_cell.angle_gamma   90.00
#
_symmetry.space_group_name_H-M   'P 1'
#
loop_
_entity.id
_entity.type
_entity.pdbx_description
1 polymer ?
#
loop_
_entity_poly.entity_id
_entity_poly.type
_entity_poly.pdbx_seq_one_letter_code
_entity_poly.pdbx_strand_id
1 'polypeptide(L)'
;MPKFTVNVPVETSAPNVVVDVNPQSPLPAGRHRFSLVVVDDSGNESAPDTIDVIVADRDRPTAVLLGPDIASVGKEFALNGARSFDTGGGTIKIWRFTYLGPATR
;
A
#
# COMPACT_ATOMS: atom_id res chain seq x y z
N MET A 1 2.11 15.90 12.36
CA MET A 1 2.48 16.35 11.01
C MET A 1 1.25 17.00 10.39
N PRO A 2 1.35 17.85 9.37
CA PRO A 2 0.15 18.50 8.83
C PRO A 2 -0.74 17.47 8.12
N LYS A 3 -2.02 17.49 8.47
CA LYS A 3 -3.04 16.63 7.86
C LYS A 3 -3.61 17.35 6.63
N PHE A 4 -3.33 16.82 5.44
CA PHE A 4 -3.92 17.32 4.21
C PHE A 4 -5.39 16.91 4.13
N THR A 5 -6.27 17.89 4.05
CA THR A 5 -7.71 17.70 3.80
C THR A 5 -8.05 18.33 2.46
N VAL A 6 -8.97 17.72 1.70
CA VAL A 6 -9.36 18.21 0.37
C VAL A 6 -9.75 19.68 0.46
N ASN A 7 -9.11 20.51 -0.38
CA ASN A 7 -9.33 21.96 -0.48
C ASN A 7 -9.06 22.77 0.80
N VAL A 8 -8.31 22.22 1.76
CA VAL A 8 -7.86 22.95 2.95
C VAL A 8 -6.35 23.18 2.84
N PRO A 9 -5.89 24.44 2.69
CA PRO A 9 -4.47 24.75 2.65
C PRO A 9 -3.76 24.34 3.94
N VAL A 10 -2.54 23.86 3.80
CA VAL A 10 -1.62 23.66 4.91
C VAL A 10 -0.57 24.76 4.81
N GLU A 11 -0.59 25.71 5.74
CA GLU A 11 0.41 26.78 5.80
C GLU A 11 1.65 26.36 6.58
N THR A 12 2.82 26.75 6.07
CA THR A 12 4.12 26.48 6.69
C THR A 12 5.13 27.55 6.27
N SER A 13 6.06 27.90 7.15
CA SER A 13 7.21 28.75 6.83
C SER A 13 8.40 27.96 6.29
N ALA A 14 8.35 26.63 6.34
CA ALA A 14 9.35 25.75 5.73
C ALA A 14 8.98 25.41 4.28
N PRO A 15 9.96 25.30 3.37
CA PRO A 15 9.70 24.97 1.96
C PRO A 15 9.32 23.49 1.74
N ASN A 16 9.32 22.68 2.80
CA ASN A 16 9.03 21.25 2.74
C ASN A 16 7.87 20.92 3.68
N VAL A 17 6.99 20.04 3.22
CA VAL A 17 5.88 19.52 4.01
C VAL A 17 5.80 18.00 3.84
N VAL A 18 5.61 17.29 4.96
CA VAL A 18 5.37 15.85 4.93
C VAL A 18 3.87 15.63 4.88
N VAL A 19 3.40 14.91 3.87
CA VAL A 19 2.01 14.44 3.81
C VAL A 19 1.84 13.35 4.86
N ASP A 20 1.10 13.64 5.93
CA ASP A 20 0.82 12.67 6.99
C ASP A 20 -0.11 11.57 6.47
N VAL A 21 0.47 10.41 6.15
CA VAL A 21 -0.27 9.19 5.85
C VAL A 21 -0.58 8.48 7.16
N ASN A 22 -1.63 8.93 7.85
CA ASN A 22 -2.10 8.24 9.06
C ASN A 22 -2.34 6.76 8.72
N PRO A 23 -1.65 5.79 9.35
CA PRO A 23 -1.84 4.37 9.04
C PRO A 23 -3.29 3.89 9.31
N GLN A 24 -4.02 4.57 10.18
CA GLN A 24 -5.43 4.29 10.47
C GLN A 24 -6.39 4.98 9.50
N SER A 25 -5.90 5.92 8.69
CA SER A 25 -6.67 6.64 7.66
C SER A 25 -5.73 7.04 6.52
N PRO A 26 -5.19 6.05 5.78
CA PRO A 26 -4.22 6.31 4.72
C PRO A 26 -4.89 7.05 3.56
N LEU A 27 -4.08 7.76 2.76
CA LEU A 27 -4.54 8.24 1.46
C LEU A 27 -4.99 7.03 0.63
N PRO A 28 -6.22 7.02 0.09
CA PRO A 28 -6.68 5.91 -0.74
C PRO A 28 -5.76 5.71 -1.94
N ALA A 29 -5.62 4.47 -2.41
CA ALA A 29 -4.93 4.19 -3.66
C ALA A 29 -5.61 4.96 -4.82
N GLY A 30 -4.80 5.56 -5.69
CA GLY A 30 -5.27 6.41 -6.78
C GLY A 30 -4.36 7.58 -7.08
N ARG A 31 -4.78 8.40 -8.06
CA ARG A 31 -4.10 9.64 -8.44
C ARG A 31 -4.60 10.80 -7.59
N HIS A 32 -3.69 11.50 -6.93
CA HIS A 32 -3.95 12.66 -6.09
C HIS A 32 -3.23 13.88 -6.66
N ARG A 33 -3.93 15.02 -6.71
CA ARG A 33 -3.35 16.29 -7.16
C ARG A 33 -3.02 17.16 -5.97
N PHE A 34 -1.83 17.74 -5.99
CA PHE A 34 -1.36 18.71 -4.99
C PHE A 34 -1.13 20.06 -5.67
N SER A 35 -1.36 21.14 -4.93
CA SER A 35 -1.18 22.52 -5.39
C SER A 35 -0.33 23.28 -4.38
N LEU A 36 0.54 24.15 -4.87
CA LEU A 36 1.33 25.08 -4.06
C LEU A 36 1.06 26.52 -4.53
N VAL A 37 0.78 27.39 -3.57
CA VAL A 37 0.82 28.84 -3.70
C VAL A 37 1.79 29.34 -2.65
N VAL A 38 2.70 30.24 -3.03
CA VAL A 38 3.61 30.89 -2.09
C VAL A 38 3.19 32.33 -1.87
N VAL A 39 3.33 32.82 -0.63
CA VAL A 39 3.01 34.19 -0.22
C VAL A 39 4.28 34.86 0.28
N ASP A 40 4.62 36.03 -0.25
CA ASP A 40 5.78 36.80 0.24
C ASP A 40 5.44 37.63 1.51
N ASP A 41 6.44 38.30 2.07
CA ASP A 41 6.29 39.12 3.28
C ASP A 41 5.44 40.39 3.08
N SER A 42 5.21 40.76 1.82
CA SER A 42 4.34 41.86 1.41
C SER A 42 2.91 41.41 1.14
N GLY A 43 2.62 40.10 1.23
CA GLY A 43 1.32 39.50 0.99
C GLY A 43 1.01 39.20 -0.48
N ASN A 44 1.99 39.23 -1.38
CA ASN A 44 1.77 38.85 -2.78
C ASN A 44 1.72 37.33 -2.91
N GLU A 45 0.71 36.82 -3.62
CA GLU A 45 0.57 35.40 -3.93
C GLU A 45 1.08 35.05 -5.33
N SER A 46 1.72 33.88 -5.46
CA SER A 46 2.07 33.33 -6.77
C SER A 46 0.85 32.77 -7.52
N ALA A 47 0.99 32.54 -8.82
CA ALA A 47 0.13 31.57 -9.50
C ALA A 47 0.32 30.18 -8.87
N PRO A 48 -0.72 29.32 -8.84
CA PRO A 48 -0.60 27.97 -8.31
C PRO A 48 0.25 27.09 -9.23
N ASP A 49 1.17 26.33 -8.64
CA ASP A 49 1.86 25.21 -9.30
C ASP A 49 1.28 23.88 -8.81
N THR A 50 1.24 22.86 -9.67
CA THR A 50 0.57 21.59 -9.36
C THR A 50 1.34 20.34 -9.79
N ILE A 51 1.21 19.28 -9.01
CA ILE A 51 1.73 17.95 -9.33
C ILE A 51 0.65 16.88 -9.12
N ASP A 52 0.81 15.76 -9.82
CA ASP A 52 0.01 14.56 -9.60
C ASP A 52 0.88 13.43 -9.03
N VAL A 53 0.44 12.84 -7.93
CA VAL A 53 1.09 11.70 -7.27
C VAL A 53 0.18 10.49 -7.31
N ILE A 54 0.72 9.33 -7.69
CA ILE A 54 -0.01 8.06 -7.67
C ILE A 54 0.34 7.34 -6.37
N VAL A 55 -0.66 7.18 -5.50
CA VAL A 55 -0.58 6.35 -4.31
C VAL A 55 -1.00 4.94 -4.70
N ALA A 56 -0.13 3.97 -4.50
CA ALA A 56 -0.39 2.57 -4.80
C ALA A 56 0.19 1.67 -3.71
N ASP A 57 -0.53 0.60 -3.37
CA ASP A 57 0.04 -0.52 -2.64
C ASP A 57 1.09 -1.20 -3.54
N ARG A 58 2.31 -1.34 -3.02
CA ARG A 58 3.43 -1.99 -3.71
C ARG A 58 3.99 -3.19 -2.93
N ASP A 59 3.40 -3.51 -1.79
CA ASP A 59 3.83 -4.66 -1.02
C ASP A 59 3.32 -5.93 -1.69
N ARG A 60 4.11 -7.01 -1.58
CA ARG A 60 3.74 -8.31 -2.14
C ARG A 60 2.97 -9.09 -1.08
N PRO A 61 1.95 -9.88 -1.47
CA PRO A 61 1.28 -10.77 -0.53
C PRO A 61 2.27 -11.83 -0.01
N THR A 62 2.13 -12.19 1.26
CA THR A 62 2.86 -13.28 1.91
C THR A 62 2.08 -14.58 1.78
N ALA A 63 2.69 -15.58 1.13
CA ALA A 63 2.11 -16.91 1.00
C ALA A 63 2.39 -17.75 2.26
N VAL A 64 1.34 -18.38 2.82
CA VAL A 64 1.44 -19.34 3.91
C VAL A 64 0.79 -20.64 3.47
N LEU A 65 1.60 -21.67 3.26
CA LEU A 65 1.16 -23.00 2.85
C LEU A 65 1.15 -23.94 4.06
N LEU A 66 0.00 -24.54 4.33
CA LEU A 66 -0.18 -25.59 5.32
C LEU A 66 -0.55 -26.90 4.63
N GLY A 67 -0.13 -28.02 5.21
CA GLY A 67 -0.46 -29.37 4.78
C GLY A 67 -0.05 -30.36 5.87
N PRO A 68 -0.40 -31.65 5.72
CA PRO A 68 0.07 -32.67 6.65
C PRO A 68 1.57 -32.94 6.46
N ASP A 69 2.26 -33.27 7.55
CA ASP A 69 3.67 -33.70 7.50
C ASP A 69 3.83 -35.06 6.82
N ILE A 70 2.81 -35.92 6.94
CA ILE A 70 2.79 -37.28 6.39
C ILE A 70 1.42 -37.53 5.75
N ALA A 71 1.41 -38.03 4.52
CA ALA A 71 0.21 -38.48 3.83
C ALA A 71 0.34 -39.97 3.45
N SER A 72 -0.76 -40.71 3.57
CA SER A 72 -0.80 -42.13 3.21
C SER A 72 -0.78 -42.34 1.71
N VAL A 73 -0.05 -43.35 1.24
CA VAL A 73 -0.01 -43.72 -0.18
C VAL A 73 -1.42 -44.06 -0.68
N GLY A 74 -1.78 -43.50 -1.85
CA GLY A 74 -3.09 -43.72 -2.48
C GLY A 74 -4.27 -43.09 -1.72
N LYS A 75 -4.02 -42.21 -0.74
CA LYS A 75 -5.06 -41.46 -0.03
C LYS A 75 -4.97 -39.97 -0.36
N GLU A 76 -6.12 -39.33 -0.37
CA GLU A 76 -6.22 -37.88 -0.52
C GLU A 76 -5.67 -37.17 0.71
N PHE A 77 -5.15 -35.96 0.49
CA PHE A 77 -4.78 -35.03 1.54
C PHE A 77 -5.06 -33.60 1.08
N ALA A 78 -5.21 -32.68 2.03
CA ALA A 78 -5.49 -31.29 1.75
C ALA A 78 -4.26 -30.40 1.93
N LEU A 79 -4.10 -29.44 1.02
CA LEU A 79 -3.23 -28.28 1.18
C LEU A 79 -4.10 -27.06 1.47
N ASN A 80 -3.60 -26.13 2.29
CA ASN A 80 -4.35 -24.96 2.73
C ASN A 80 -3.49 -23.70 2.66
N GLY A 81 -3.96 -22.72 1.86
CA GLY A 81 -3.33 -21.41 1.70
C GLY A 81 -4.03 -20.27 2.46
N ALA A 82 -5.06 -20.56 3.26
CA ALA A 82 -5.99 -19.57 3.83
C ALA A 82 -5.33 -18.62 4.84
N ARG A 83 -4.15 -18.97 5.37
CA ARG A 83 -3.36 -18.08 6.24
C ARG A 83 -2.47 -17.10 5.47
N SER A 84 -2.48 -17.13 4.14
CA SER A 84 -1.79 -16.12 3.33
C SER A 84 -2.44 -14.75 3.56
N PHE A 85 -1.64 -13.69 3.58
CA PHE A 85 -2.12 -12.33 3.86
C PHE A 85 -1.34 -11.29 3.04
N ASP A 86 -1.89 -10.10 2.93
CA ASP A 86 -1.25 -8.95 2.30
C ASP A 86 -1.30 -7.76 3.27
N THR A 87 -0.14 -7.28 3.70
CA THR A 87 -0.05 -6.17 4.66
C THR A 87 -0.13 -4.80 3.99
N GLY A 88 0.03 -4.74 2.66
CA GLY A 88 -0.03 -3.50 1.90
C GLY A 88 -1.44 -2.93 1.72
N GLY A 89 -2.47 -3.72 2.07
CA GLY A 89 -3.88 -3.37 1.88
C GLY A 89 -4.51 -4.04 0.66
N GLY A 90 -3.74 -4.76 -0.15
CA GLY A 90 -4.23 -5.63 -1.21
C GLY A 90 -5.14 -6.75 -0.69
N THR A 91 -6.02 -7.25 -1.57
CA THR A 91 -6.81 -8.47 -1.31
C THR A 91 -6.26 -9.60 -2.14
N ILE A 92 -6.01 -10.76 -1.52
CA ILE A 92 -5.59 -11.97 -2.23
C ILE A 92 -6.73 -12.44 -3.14
N LYS A 93 -6.44 -12.61 -4.43
CA LYS A 93 -7.42 -13.04 -5.44
C LYS A 93 -7.24 -14.48 -5.90
N ILE A 94 -6.01 -14.98 -5.92
CA ILE A 94 -5.66 -16.26 -6.55
C ILE A 94 -4.62 -16.98 -5.68
N TRP A 95 -4.85 -18.27 -5.40
CA TRP A 95 -3.87 -19.19 -4.84
C TRP A 95 -3.44 -20.16 -5.94
N ARG A 96 -2.14 -20.18 -6.25
CA ARG A 96 -1.57 -21.10 -7.24
C ARG A 96 -0.73 -22.15 -6.52
N PHE A 97 -1.31 -23.33 -6.32
CA PHE A 97 -0.58 -24.49 -5.79
C PHE A 97 0.20 -25.17 -6.93
N THR A 98 1.42 -25.60 -6.67
CA THR A 98 2.27 -26.27 -7.66
C THR A 98 3.02 -27.40 -6.98
N TYR A 99 2.88 -28.62 -7.49
CA TYR A 99 3.70 -29.75 -7.08
C TYR A 99 5.05 -29.66 -7.79
N LEU A 100 6.13 -29.52 -7.01
CA LEU A 100 7.50 -29.38 -7.56
C LEU A 100 8.21 -30.72 -7.78
N GLY A 101 7.51 -31.84 -7.59
CA GLY A 101 8.09 -33.18 -7.64
C GLY A 101 8.60 -33.67 -6.27
N PRO A 102 9.22 -34.85 -6.23
CA PRO A 102 9.87 -35.37 -5.04
C PRO A 102 10.96 -34.41 -4.55
N ALA A 103 10.92 -34.02 -3.28
CA ALA A 103 12.00 -33.23 -2.69
C ALA A 103 13.20 -34.16 -2.44
N THR A 104 14.31 -33.91 -3.13
CA THR A 104 15.60 -34.48 -2.75
C THR A 104 16.13 -33.73 -1.54
N ARG A 105 16.73 -34.47 -0.60
CA ARG A 105 17.48 -33.87 0.50
C ARG A 105 18.79 -33.27 0.02
#